data_AF-A0A438FT01-F1
#
_entry.id   AF-A0A438FT01-F1
#
_cell.length_a   1.000
_cell.length_b   1.000
_cell.length_c   1.000
_cell.angle_alpha   90.00
_cell.angle_beta   90.00
_cell.angle_gamma   90.00
#
_symmetry.space_group_name_H-M   'P 1'
#
loop_
_entity.id
_entity.type
_entity.pdbx_description
1 polymer ?
#
loop_
_entity_poly.entity_id
_entity_poly.type
_entity_poly.pdbx_seq_one_letter_code
_entity_poly.pdbx_strand_id
1 'polypeptide(L)'
;MFISERDKLGYINDDLPQPAPTNPLFRRWKTENVVVKDWLINIMDSFLVSTFILYPIAKEVWNAIVVTFFDGSDIAQVYEL
;
A
#
# COMPACT_ATOMS: atom_id res chain seq x y z
N MET A 1 -4.83 -6.14 -17.24
CA MET A 1 -4.56 -4.77 -16.80
C MET A 1 -3.21 -4.79 -16.10
N PHE A 2 -2.17 -4.21 -16.72
CA PHE A 2 -0.83 -4.15 -16.13
C PHE A 2 -0.67 -2.79 -15.48
N ILE A 3 -0.88 -2.72 -14.17
CA ILE A 3 -0.50 -1.55 -13.38
C ILE A 3 1.03 -1.55 -13.34
N SER A 4 1.67 -0.48 -13.84
CA SER A 4 3.13 -0.38 -13.84
C SER A 4 3.64 -0.29 -12.40
N GLU A 5 4.88 -0.70 -12.13
CA GLU A 5 5.47 -0.57 -10.79
C GLU A 5 5.40 0.86 -10.25
N ARG A 6 5.60 1.87 -11.10
CA ARG A 6 5.44 3.28 -10.71
C ARG A 6 4.02 3.62 -10.29
N ASP A 7 3.02 3.12 -11.01
CA ASP A 7 1.62 3.35 -10.65
C ASP A 7 1.29 2.70 -9.31
N LYS A 8 1.83 1.50 -9.02
CA LYS A 8 1.66 0.82 -7.72
C LYS A 8 2.30 1.60 -6.57
N LEU A 9 3.51 2.12 -6.78
CA LEU A 9 4.24 2.90 -5.76
C LEU A 9 3.46 4.14 -5.34
N GLY A 10 2.73 4.78 -6.28
CA GLY A 10 1.92 5.95 -5.94
C GLY A 10 0.79 5.65 -4.95
N TYR A 11 0.27 4.42 -4.89
CA TYR A 11 -0.75 4.01 -3.93
C TYR A 11 -0.22 3.74 -2.52
N ILE A 12 1.10 3.55 -2.36
CA ILE A 12 1.74 3.29 -1.05
C ILE A 12 2.54 4.49 -0.53
N ASN A 13 2.98 5.40 -1.41
CA ASN A 13 3.78 6.59 -1.06
C ASN A 13 2.97 7.91 -0.99
N ASP A 14 1.63 7.86 -1.05
CA ASP A 14 0.73 9.02 -1.13
C ASP A 14 0.76 9.86 -2.41
N ASP A 15 1.55 9.53 -3.43
CA ASP A 15 1.49 10.28 -4.71
C ASP A 15 0.12 10.17 -5.39
N LEU A 16 -0.63 9.08 -5.11
CA LEU A 16 -2.01 8.87 -5.54
C LEU A 16 -2.93 8.74 -4.32
N PRO A 17 -3.22 9.84 -3.61
CA PRO A 17 -4.03 9.80 -2.40
C PRO A 17 -5.48 9.42 -2.73
N GLN A 18 -6.20 8.89 -1.74
CA GLN A 18 -7.60 8.51 -1.90
C GLN A 18 -8.43 9.72 -2.38
N PRO A 19 -9.04 9.66 -3.59
CA PRO A 19 -9.87 10.74 -4.10
C PRO A 19 -11.15 10.89 -3.27
N ALA A 20 -11.75 12.07 -3.31
CA ALA A 20 -13.09 12.27 -2.77
C ALA A 20 -14.11 11.32 -3.44
N PRO A 21 -15.14 10.81 -2.73
CA PRO A 21 -16.16 9.94 -3.31
C PRO A 21 -16.93 10.55 -4.49
N THR A 22 -16.95 11.89 -4.57
CA THR A 22 -17.56 12.67 -5.66
C THR A 22 -16.68 12.74 -6.91
N ASN A 23 -15.40 12.35 -6.82
CA ASN A 23 -14.48 12.38 -7.93
C ASN A 23 -14.75 11.19 -8.87
N PRO A 24 -14.92 11.42 -10.19
CA PRO A 24 -15.13 10.33 -11.15
C PRO A 24 -13.99 9.29 -11.18
N LEU A 25 -12.78 9.68 -10.75
CA LEU A 25 -11.62 8.79 -10.64
C LEU A 25 -11.67 7.87 -9.41
N PHE A 26 -12.53 8.13 -8.43
CA PHE A 26 -12.62 7.34 -7.19
C PHE A 26 -12.86 5.86 -7.44
N ARG A 27 -13.75 5.53 -8.40
CA ARG A 27 -14.05 4.15 -8.76
C ARG A 27 -12.83 3.43 -9.32
N ARG A 28 -12.09 4.10 -10.21
CA ARG A 28 -10.86 3.55 -10.81
C ARG A 28 -9.77 3.37 -9.74
N TRP A 29 -9.56 4.40 -8.92
CA TRP A 29 -8.63 4.35 -7.80
C TRP A 29 -8.93 3.17 -6.86
N LYS A 30 -10.21 2.94 -6.52
CA LYS A 30 -10.62 1.82 -5.67
C LYS A 30 -10.27 0.46 -6.28
N THR A 31 -10.49 0.28 -7.58
CA THR A 31 -10.14 -0.96 -8.28
C THR A 31 -8.62 -1.18 -8.31
N GLU A 32 -7.84 -0.15 -8.62
CA GLU A 32 -6.38 -0.25 -8.65
C GLU A 32 -5.81 -0.48 -7.24
N ASN A 33 -6.34 0.18 -6.21
CA ASN A 33 -5.96 -0.02 -4.81
C ASN A 33 -6.20 -1.48 -4.34
N VAL A 34 -7.27 -2.14 -4.79
CA VAL A 34 -7.49 -3.57 -4.49
C VAL A 34 -6.42 -4.44 -5.15
N VAL A 35 -6.04 -4.15 -6.41
CA VAL A 35 -4.98 -4.90 -7.10
C VAL A 35 -3.62 -4.73 -6.41
N VAL A 36 -3.30 -3.52 -5.95
CA VAL A 36 -2.07 -3.27 -5.19
C VAL A 36 -2.12 -4.03 -3.86
N LYS A 37 -3.26 -4.04 -3.17
CA LYS A 37 -3.45 -4.81 -1.94
C LYS A 37 -3.28 -6.32 -2.15
N ASP A 38 -3.88 -6.88 -3.19
CA ASP A 38 -3.70 -8.30 -3.53
C ASP A 38 -2.24 -8.62 -3.86
N TRP A 39 -1.55 -7.73 -4.56
CA TRP A 39 -0.11 -7.87 -4.81
C TRP A 39 0.71 -7.85 -3.51
N LEU A 40 0.41 -6.94 -2.59
CA LEU A 40 1.04 -6.89 -1.27
C LEU A 40 0.77 -8.15 -0.45
N ILE A 41 -0.47 -8.66 -0.46
CA ILE A 41 -0.82 -9.90 0.25
C ILE A 41 -0.05 -11.10 -0.33
N ASN A 42 0.11 -11.16 -1.66
CA ASN A 42 0.82 -12.27 -2.31
C ASN A 42 2.33 -12.32 -2.01
N ILE A 43 2.95 -11.20 -1.59
CA ILE A 43 4.36 -11.17 -1.19
C ILE A 43 4.56 -11.41 0.31
N MET A 44 3.48 -11.61 1.07
CA MET A 44 3.51 -11.76 2.53
C MET A 44 3.35 -13.21 2.97
N ASP A 45 3.87 -13.51 4.16
CA ASP A 45 3.66 -14.80 4.80
C ASP A 45 2.17 -14.95 5.20
N SER A 46 1.64 -16.15 4.96
CA SER A 46 0.25 -16.55 5.19
C SER A 46 -0.27 -16.23 6.61
N PHE A 47 0.62 -16.21 7.60
CA PHE A 47 0.29 -15.86 8.98
C PHE A 47 -0.17 -14.40 9.13
N LEU A 48 0.41 -13.49 8.34
CA LEU A 48 0.12 -12.05 8.42
C LEU A 48 -1.11 -11.67 7.60
N VAL A 49 -1.42 -12.39 6.51
CA VAL A 49 -2.52 -12.09 5.59
C VAL A 49 -3.85 -11.76 6.29
N SER A 50 -4.17 -12.45 7.39
CA SER A 50 -5.40 -12.23 8.17
C SER A 50 -5.49 -10.83 8.80
N THR A 51 -4.37 -10.29 9.31
CA THR A 51 -4.28 -8.94 9.86
C THR A 51 -4.37 -7.89 8.76
N PHE A 52 -3.74 -8.16 7.60
CA PHE A 52 -3.63 -7.18 6.53
C PHE A 52 -4.88 -7.10 5.63
N ILE A 53 -5.70 -8.15 5.58
CA ILE A 53 -7.01 -8.13 4.90
C ILE A 53 -7.95 -7.07 5.49
N LEU A 54 -7.81 -6.74 6.78
CA LEU A 54 -8.68 -5.80 7.48
C LEU A 54 -8.43 -4.34 7.10
N TYR A 55 -7.25 -4.01 6.55
CA TYR A 55 -6.95 -2.63 6.17
C TYR A 55 -7.74 -2.19 4.93
N PRO A 56 -8.47 -1.05 4.98
CA PRO A 56 -9.25 -0.55 3.87
C PRO A 56 -8.43 -0.16 2.62
N ILE A 57 -7.16 0.22 2.77
CA ILE A 57 -6.33 0.71 1.66
C ILE A 57 -4.93 0.08 1.63
N ALA A 58 -4.35 -0.03 0.43
CA ALA A 58 -3.05 -0.65 0.21
C ALA A 58 -1.91 0.05 0.97
N LYS A 59 -2.02 1.37 1.16
CA LYS A 59 -1.06 2.13 1.98
C LYS A 59 -1.00 1.67 3.43
N GLU A 60 -2.13 1.41 4.05
CA GLU A 60 -2.15 0.95 5.45
C GLU A 60 -1.56 -0.47 5.55
N VAL A 61 -1.80 -1.31 4.54
CA VAL A 61 -1.14 -2.61 4.41
C VAL A 61 0.37 -2.43 4.31
N TRP A 62 0.85 -1.53 3.45
CA TRP A 62 2.27 -1.22 3.32
C TRP A 62 2.89 -0.69 4.61
N ASN A 63 2.25 0.26 5.30
CA ASN A 63 2.75 0.81 6.56
C ASN A 63 2.91 -0.27 7.63
N ALA A 64 1.93 -1.18 7.75
CA ALA A 64 2.04 -2.27 8.70
C ALA A 64 3.11 -3.30 8.29
N ILE A 65 3.38 -3.52 6.98
CA ILE A 65 4.52 -4.32 6.50
C ILE A 65 5.82 -3.68 6.97
N VAL A 66 6.00 -2.38 6.70
CA VAL A 66 7.18 -1.63 7.11
C VAL A 66 7.36 -1.75 8.62
N VAL A 67 6.34 -1.50 9.44
CA VAL A 67 6.46 -1.63 10.90
C VAL A 67 6.79 -3.06 11.36
N THR A 68 6.26 -4.09 10.69
CA THR A 68 6.43 -5.50 11.12
C THR A 68 7.78 -6.08 10.72
N PHE A 69 8.27 -5.74 9.53
CA PHE A 69 9.51 -6.29 8.96
C PHE A 69 10.71 -5.36 9.06
N PHE A 70 10.46 -4.04 8.99
CA PHE A 70 11.41 -2.99 9.31
C PHE A 70 11.07 -2.45 10.70
N ASP A 71 11.37 -3.25 11.73
CA ASP A 71 11.47 -2.76 13.11
C ASP A 71 12.27 -1.44 13.06
N GLY A 72 11.73 -0.36 13.63
CA GLY A 72 12.03 1.06 13.34
C GLY A 72 13.50 1.50 13.43
N SER A 73 14.42 0.58 13.67
CA SER A 73 15.86 0.65 13.61
C SER A 73 16.42 0.94 12.19
N ASP A 74 15.74 0.56 11.11
CA ASP A 74 16.27 0.78 9.72
C ASP A 74 15.71 2.05 9.03
N ILE A 75 14.61 2.61 9.53
CA ILE A 75 14.05 3.88 9.02
C ILE A 75 14.80 5.11 9.58
N ALA A 76 15.71 4.90 10.54
CA ALA A 76 16.47 5.95 11.20
C ALA A 76 17.75 6.38 10.44
N GLN A 77 18.09 5.79 9.29
CA GLN A 77 19.31 6.17 8.53
C GLN A 77 19.07 6.97 7.24
N VAL A 78 17.83 7.36 6.91
CA VAL A 78 17.55 8.04 5.63
C VAL A 78 17.41 9.57 5.74
N TYR A 79 17.58 10.18 6.91
CA TYR A 79 17.61 11.64 7.00
C TYR A 79 18.66 12.17 7.99
N GLU A 80 19.94 12.06 7.62
CA GLU A 80 20.90 13.13 7.86
C GLU A 80 21.72 13.37 6.58
N LEU A 81 21.35 14.43 5.85
CA LEU A 81 22.15 15.12 4.86
C LEU A 81 22.29 16.57 5.29
#